data_AF-A0A316TJY9-F1
#
_entry.id   AF-A0A316TJY9-F1
#
_cell.length_a   1.000
_cell.length_b   1.000
_cell.length_c   1.000
_cell.angle_alpha   90.00
_cell.angle_beta   90.00
_cell.angle_gamma   90.00
#
_symmetry.space_group_name_H-M   'P 1'
#
loop_
_entity.id
_entity.type
_entity.pdbx_description
1 polymer ?
#
loop_
_entity_poly.entity_id
_entity_poly.type
_entity_poly.pdbx_seq_one_letter_code
_entity_poly.pdbx_strand_id
1 'polypeptide(L)'
;MDYESQLRLERDAAVVAAALEAAGGHLVHRVADPDDPNAPVDRPGLYWAVIQPSAPGTDPFIARVFWSVYPDRPPSLLFATEVGGPTNFASAWPAANGYRAPNDICKPFTAEGQALHGEWAAGVTAWRSDGNPFLYVTENVIDDINRVRGARAS
;
A
#
# COMPACT_ATOMS: atom_id res chain seq x y z
N MET A 1 -12.32 -11.45 -3.44
CA MET A 1 -12.37 -11.28 -1.97
C MET A 1 -13.77 -11.67 -1.52
N ASP A 2 -13.93 -12.33 -0.37
CA ASP A 2 -15.26 -12.63 0.19
C ASP A 2 -15.91 -11.40 0.86
N TYR A 3 -17.22 -11.50 1.11
CA TYR A 3 -18.01 -10.39 1.66
C TYR A 3 -17.56 -9.98 3.07
N GLU A 4 -17.13 -10.93 3.89
CA GLU A 4 -16.67 -10.64 5.25
C GLU A 4 -15.36 -9.84 5.23
N SER A 5 -14.42 -10.24 4.38
CA SER A 5 -13.17 -9.51 4.13
C SER A 5 -13.45 -8.09 3.65
N GLN A 6 -14.41 -7.93 2.73
CA GLN A 6 -14.81 -6.62 2.22
C GLN A 6 -15.37 -5.71 3.33
N LEU A 7 -16.32 -6.20 4.12
CA LEU A 7 -16.90 -5.41 5.22
C LEU A 7 -15.85 -4.98 6.25
N ARG A 8 -14.92 -5.89 6.59
CA ARG A 8 -13.82 -5.59 7.52
C ARG A 8 -12.87 -4.55 6.94
N LEU A 9 -12.53 -4.67 5.66
CA LEU A 9 -11.64 -3.73 4.97
C LEU A 9 -12.28 -2.35 4.85
N GLU A 10 -13.56 -2.25 4.49
CA GLU A 10 -14.30 -0.98 4.42
C GLU A 10 -14.36 -0.28 5.78
N ARG A 11 -14.61 -1.02 6.86
CA ARG A 11 -14.58 -0.50 8.23
C ARG A 11 -13.21 0.09 8.57
N ASP A 12 -12.15 -0.64 8.28
CA ASP A 12 -10.79 -0.26 8.65
C ASP A 12 -10.23 0.86 7.76
N ALA A 13 -10.69 0.95 6.50
CA ALA A 13 -10.32 1.99 5.54
C ALA A 13 -10.73 3.40 6.02
N ALA A 14 -11.82 3.53 6.76
CA ALA A 14 -12.24 4.83 7.32
C ALA A 14 -11.19 5.41 8.29
N VAL A 15 -10.55 4.56 9.09
CA VAL A 15 -9.47 4.98 10.00
C VAL A 15 -8.22 5.37 9.21
N VAL A 16 -7.91 4.62 8.16
CA VAL A 16 -6.77 4.93 7.26
C VAL A 16 -6.98 6.26 6.53
N ALA A 17 -8.19 6.53 6.05
CA ALA A 17 -8.54 7.80 5.44
C ALA A 17 -8.31 8.98 6.40
N ALA A 18 -8.80 8.88 7.64
CA ALA A 18 -8.58 9.90 8.66
C ALA A 18 -7.08 10.10 9.00
N ALA A 19 -6.30 9.02 9.07
CA ALA A 19 -4.86 9.09 9.32
C ALA A 19 -4.11 9.77 8.16
N LEU A 20 -4.47 9.45 6.91
CA LEU A 20 -3.89 10.09 5.73
C LEU A 20 -4.27 11.57 5.65
N GLU A 21 -5.53 11.93 5.90
CA GLU A 21 -5.99 13.32 5.93
C GLU A 21 -5.22 14.15 6.97
N ALA A 22 -5.00 13.60 8.17
CA ALA A 22 -4.20 14.26 9.20
C ALA A 22 -2.74 14.50 8.78
N ALA A 23 -2.21 13.70 7.86
CA ALA A 23 -0.88 13.85 7.27
C ALA A 23 -0.87 14.66 5.95
N GLY A 24 -2.01 15.24 5.52
CA GLY A 24 -2.14 15.98 4.27
C GLY A 24 -2.30 15.11 3.02
N GLY A 25 -2.54 13.81 3.20
CA GLY A 25 -2.88 12.84 2.17
C GLY A 25 -4.38 12.58 2.08
N HIS A 26 -4.77 11.54 1.33
CA HIS A 26 -6.14 11.02 1.31
C HIS A 26 -6.18 9.59 0.76
N LEU A 27 -7.29 8.90 0.99
CA LEU A 27 -7.54 7.55 0.48
C LEU A 27 -8.56 7.58 -0.65
N VAL A 28 -8.28 6.88 -1.75
CA VAL A 28 -9.23 6.70 -2.85
C VAL A 28 -9.53 5.22 -3.01
N HIS A 29 -10.80 4.84 -2.88
CA HIS A 29 -11.28 3.50 -3.22
C HIS A 29 -11.66 3.48 -4.71
N ARG A 30 -11.09 2.55 -5.49
CA ARG A 30 -11.47 2.34 -6.89
C ARG A 30 -11.85 0.89 -7.12
N VAL A 31 -13.00 0.70 -7.75
CA VAL A 31 -13.51 -0.63 -8.13
C VAL A 31 -12.89 -1.18 -9.42
N ALA A 32 -12.28 -0.34 -10.28
CA ALA A 32 -11.59 -0.80 -11.49
C ALA A 32 -10.09 -0.46 -11.49
N ASP A 33 -9.27 -1.39 -11.98
CA ASP A 33 -7.83 -1.20 -12.20
C ASP A 33 -7.56 -0.94 -13.69
N PRO A 34 -7.21 0.28 -14.09
CA PRO A 34 -7.02 0.62 -15.50
C PRO A 34 -5.77 -0.04 -16.14
N ASP A 35 -4.82 -0.52 -15.32
CA ASP A 35 -3.61 -1.20 -15.82
C ASP A 35 -3.84 -2.69 -16.10
N ASP A 36 -4.97 -3.24 -15.67
CA ASP A 36 -5.33 -4.64 -15.89
C ASP A 36 -6.67 -4.69 -16.65
N PRO A 37 -6.66 -4.72 -17.99
CA PRO A 37 -7.89 -4.75 -18.80
C PRO A 37 -8.69 -6.05 -18.61
N ASN A 38 -8.13 -7.04 -17.92
CA ASN A 38 -8.80 -8.29 -17.55
C ASN A 38 -9.21 -8.31 -16.08
N ALA A 39 -8.92 -7.25 -15.31
CA ALA A 39 -9.37 -7.15 -13.94
C ALA A 39 -10.91 -7.14 -13.91
N PRO A 40 -11.53 -7.80 -12.91
CA PRO A 40 -12.93 -7.62 -12.64
C PRO A 40 -13.23 -6.12 -12.51
N VAL A 41 -14.38 -5.69 -13.03
CA VAL A 41 -14.90 -4.31 -12.94
C VAL A 41 -15.09 -3.86 -11.48
N ASP A 42 -14.97 -4.79 -10.53
CA ASP A 42 -15.03 -4.59 -9.10
C ASP A 42 -13.89 -5.35 -8.39
N ARG A 43 -12.84 -4.63 -7.99
CA ARG A 43 -11.78 -5.07 -7.09
C ARG A 43 -12.02 -4.45 -5.71
N PRO A 44 -12.87 -5.05 -4.86
CA PRO A 44 -13.22 -4.49 -3.55
C PRO A 44 -12.03 -4.38 -2.57
N GLY A 45 -10.89 -4.99 -2.90
CA GLY A 45 -9.65 -4.90 -2.15
C GLY A 45 -8.67 -3.81 -2.62
N LEU A 46 -9.03 -2.99 -3.62
CA LEU A 46 -8.12 -2.04 -4.27
C LEU A 46 -8.29 -0.60 -3.76
N TYR A 47 -7.26 -0.10 -3.10
CA TYR A 47 -7.20 1.27 -2.61
C TYR A 47 -5.97 2.00 -3.14
N TRP A 48 -6.07 3.32 -3.26
CA TRP A 48 -4.97 4.21 -3.60
C TRP A 48 -4.75 5.18 -2.44
N ALA A 49 -3.61 5.05 -1.77
CA ALA A 49 -3.21 5.97 -0.71
C ALA A 49 -2.36 7.08 -1.31
N VAL A 50 -2.87 8.32 -1.29
CA VAL A 50 -2.11 9.51 -1.61
C VAL A 50 -1.42 9.96 -0.33
N ILE A 51 -0.10 9.88 -0.32
CA ILE A 51 0.74 10.08 0.86
C ILE A 51 1.59 11.32 0.65
N GLN A 52 1.35 12.36 1.45
CA GLN A 52 2.16 13.57 1.45
C GLN A 52 3.38 13.35 2.37
N PRO A 53 4.63 13.42 1.87
CA PRO A 53 5.79 13.37 2.74
C PRO A 53 5.84 14.60 3.65
N SER A 54 6.40 14.42 4.84
CA SER A 54 6.66 15.50 5.81
C SER A 54 7.75 16.48 5.36
N ALA A 55 8.59 16.08 4.39
CA ALA A 55 9.63 16.93 3.83
C ALA A 55 8.99 18.09 3.03
N PRO A 56 9.32 19.36 3.33
CA PRO A 56 8.72 20.49 2.62
C PRO A 56 9.02 20.48 1.12
N GLY A 57 8.01 20.75 0.30
CA GLY A 57 8.16 20.93 -1.15
C GLY A 57 8.29 19.64 -1.96
N THR A 58 8.09 18.46 -1.36
CA THR A 58 8.06 17.19 -2.08
C THR A 58 6.65 16.84 -2.57
N ASP A 59 6.55 16.39 -3.81
CA ASP A 59 5.28 15.88 -4.38
C ASP A 59 4.81 14.61 -3.67
N PRO A 60 3.47 14.40 -3.57
CA PRO A 60 2.91 13.22 -2.93
C PRO A 60 3.29 11.92 -3.65
N PHE A 61 3.37 10.85 -2.88
CA PHE A 61 3.46 9.48 -3.40
C PHE A 61 2.06 8.89 -3.51
N ILE A 62 1.87 8.02 -4.51
CA ILE A 62 0.57 7.41 -4.75
C ILE A 62 0.77 5.90 -4.72
N ALA A 63 0.41 5.29 -3.60
CA ALA A 63 0.55 3.86 -3.36
C ALA A 63 -0.73 3.12 -3.76
N ARG A 64 -0.62 2.15 -4.66
CA ARG A 64 -1.67 1.19 -4.99
C ARG A 64 -1.60 0.03 -3.99
N VAL A 65 -2.60 -0.10 -3.14
CA VAL A 65 -2.71 -1.14 -2.11
C VAL A 65 -3.80 -2.11 -2.52
N PHE A 66 -3.45 -3.38 -2.71
CA PHE A 66 -4.40 -4.40 -3.12
C PHE A 66 -4.42 -5.59 -2.17
N TRP A 67 -5.59 -5.87 -1.61
CA TRP A 67 -5.83 -7.04 -0.78
C TRP A 67 -6.59 -8.11 -1.56
N SER A 68 -6.12 -9.36 -1.49
CA SER A 68 -6.84 -10.51 -2.03
C SER A 68 -7.78 -11.13 -0.99
N VAL A 69 -7.36 -11.12 0.27
CA VAL A 69 -8.07 -11.62 1.47
C VAL A 69 -7.74 -10.69 2.63
N TYR A 70 -8.72 -10.19 3.37
CA TYR A 70 -8.52 -9.25 4.48
C TYR A 70 -9.21 -9.75 5.74
N PRO A 71 -8.56 -9.73 6.94
CA PRO A 71 -7.21 -9.25 7.24
C PRO A 71 -6.13 -10.34 7.14
N ASP A 72 -6.48 -11.57 6.75
CA ASP A 72 -5.65 -12.75 7.01
C ASP A 72 -4.41 -12.90 6.10
N ARG A 73 -4.31 -12.13 5.01
CA ARG A 73 -3.14 -12.13 4.12
C ARG A 73 -2.66 -10.72 3.85
N PRO A 74 -1.35 -10.44 3.83
CA PRO A 74 -0.83 -9.10 3.52
C PRO A 74 -1.28 -8.58 2.13
N PRO A 75 -1.28 -7.26 1.91
CA PRO A 75 -1.56 -6.67 0.61
C PRO A 75 -0.37 -6.77 -0.34
N SER A 76 -0.65 -6.70 -1.63
CA SER A 76 0.32 -6.26 -2.64
C SER A 76 0.37 -4.73 -2.65
N LEU A 77 1.58 -4.15 -2.76
CA LEU A 77 1.76 -2.70 -2.75
C LEU A 77 2.72 -2.24 -3.85
N LEU A 78 2.24 -1.35 -4.71
CA LEU A 78 3.02 -0.72 -5.78
C LEU A 78 2.84 0.81 -5.74
N PHE A 79 3.57 1.56 -6.57
CA PHE A 79 3.43 3.02 -6.68
C PHE A 79 3.18 3.46 -8.12
N ALA A 80 2.38 4.51 -8.29
CA ALA A 80 2.10 5.16 -9.56
C ALA A 80 2.35 6.67 -9.49
N THR A 81 2.37 7.31 -10.66
CA THR A 81 2.47 8.77 -10.79
C THR A 81 1.14 9.48 -10.54
N GLU A 82 0.02 8.79 -10.68
CA GLU A 82 -1.34 9.29 -10.45
C GLU A 82 -2.27 8.17 -9.96
N VAL A 83 -3.43 8.53 -9.40
CA VAL A 83 -4.43 7.55 -8.95
C VAL A 83 -5.04 6.82 -10.14
N GLY A 84 -4.87 5.49 -10.18
CA GLY A 84 -5.22 4.72 -11.37
C GLY A 84 -4.27 4.94 -12.54
N GLY A 85 -3.07 5.44 -12.27
CA GLY A 85 -2.00 5.50 -13.26
C GLY A 85 -1.15 4.23 -13.23
N PRO A 86 -0.29 4.07 -14.25
CA PRO A 86 0.63 2.94 -14.37
C PRO A 86 1.63 2.84 -13.22
N THR A 87 1.89 1.61 -12.78
CA THR A 87 2.83 1.33 -11.66
C THR A 87 4.26 0.96 -12.10
N ASN A 88 4.57 1.08 -13.39
CA ASN A 88 5.84 0.64 -13.98
C ASN A 88 6.94 1.72 -14.01
N PHE A 89 6.68 2.91 -13.45
CA PHE A 89 7.65 4.01 -13.41
C PHE A 89 8.43 4.02 -12.10
N ALA A 90 9.74 3.77 -12.16
CA ALA A 90 10.59 3.79 -10.96
C ALA A 90 10.55 5.14 -10.21
N SER A 91 10.41 6.26 -10.93
CA SER A 91 10.28 7.60 -10.33
C SER A 91 9.02 7.80 -9.47
N ALA A 92 8.00 6.94 -9.61
CA ALA A 92 6.84 6.95 -8.73
C ALA A 92 7.15 6.40 -7.33
N TRP A 93 8.24 5.65 -7.17
CA TRP A 93 8.53 4.86 -5.98
C TRP A 93 9.43 5.61 -5.00
N PRO A 94 9.29 5.38 -3.68
CA PRO A 94 10.25 5.87 -2.69
C PRO A 94 11.62 5.18 -2.86
N ALA A 95 12.71 5.93 -2.64
CA ALA A 95 14.07 5.37 -2.58
C ALA A 95 14.36 4.63 -1.25
N ALA A 96 13.35 3.99 -0.67
CA ALA A 96 13.43 3.34 0.63
C ALA A 96 13.98 1.91 0.52
N ASN A 97 14.73 1.48 1.55
CA ASN A 97 15.26 0.12 1.61
C ASN A 97 14.13 -0.91 1.49
N GLY A 98 14.32 -1.92 0.64
CA GLY A 98 13.33 -2.97 0.38
C GLY A 98 12.34 -2.63 -0.74
N TYR A 99 12.28 -1.39 -1.23
CA TYR A 99 11.43 -1.00 -2.36
C TYR A 99 12.21 -1.27 -3.66
N ARG A 100 11.92 -2.38 -4.33
CA ARG A 100 12.62 -2.84 -5.55
C ARG A 100 11.91 -2.31 -6.79
N ALA A 101 11.87 -0.99 -6.90
CA ALA A 101 11.15 -0.28 -7.95
C ALA A 101 11.53 -0.77 -9.36
N PRO A 102 10.58 -0.88 -10.30
CA PRO A 102 9.13 -0.74 -10.13
C PRO A 102 8.42 -2.09 -9.87
N ASN A 103 9.15 -3.11 -9.42
CA ASN A 103 8.68 -4.49 -9.46
C ASN A 103 7.84 -4.85 -8.25
N ASP A 104 8.39 -4.68 -7.04
CA ASP A 104 7.75 -5.08 -5.80
C ASP A 104 8.40 -4.42 -4.57
N ILE A 105 7.86 -4.74 -3.40
CA ILE A 105 8.42 -4.34 -2.11
C ILE A 105 8.73 -5.59 -1.31
N CYS A 106 10.00 -5.75 -0.93
CA CYS A 106 10.49 -6.80 -0.07
C CYS A 106 10.41 -6.36 1.40
N LYS A 107 9.19 -6.35 1.96
CA LYS A 107 8.92 -5.97 3.35
C LYS A 107 7.96 -6.97 4.02
N PRO A 108 8.04 -7.17 5.35
CA PRO A 108 7.17 -8.13 6.04
C PRO A 108 5.67 -7.81 5.97
N PHE A 109 5.30 -6.57 5.67
CA PHE A 109 3.92 -6.14 5.54
C PHE A 109 3.36 -6.27 4.10
N THR A 110 4.09 -6.85 3.15
CA THR A 110 3.64 -7.05 1.76
C THR A 110 3.54 -8.53 1.40
N ALA A 111 2.64 -8.84 0.46
CA ALA A 111 2.43 -10.19 -0.05
C ALA A 111 3.67 -10.74 -0.74
N GLU A 112 4.35 -9.92 -1.54
CA GLU A 112 5.56 -10.30 -2.25
C GLU A 112 6.71 -10.59 -1.26
N GLY A 113 6.81 -9.79 -0.18
CA GLY A 113 7.79 -10.01 0.87
C GLY A 113 7.57 -11.33 1.62
N GLN A 114 6.35 -11.57 2.10
CA GLN A 114 5.98 -12.80 2.81
C GLN A 114 6.11 -14.05 1.93
N ALA A 115 5.86 -13.93 0.62
CA ALA A 115 6.03 -15.05 -0.31
C ALA A 115 7.51 -15.41 -0.55
N LEU A 116 8.40 -14.41 -0.54
CA LEU A 116 9.83 -14.61 -0.79
C LEU A 116 10.58 -15.11 0.45
N HIS A 117 10.16 -14.67 1.64
CA HIS A 117 10.85 -14.91 2.90
C HIS A 117 10.01 -15.83 3.81
N GLY A 118 10.17 -17.15 3.65
CA GLY A 118 9.47 -18.14 4.47
C GLY A 118 9.79 -18.03 5.97
N GLU A 119 10.96 -17.49 6.32
CA GLU A 119 11.36 -17.18 7.69
C GLU A 119 10.49 -16.10 8.34
N TRP A 120 9.77 -15.28 7.56
CA TRP A 120 8.87 -14.26 8.09
C TRP A 120 7.52 -14.80 8.53
N ALA A 121 7.23 -16.09 8.34
CA ALA A 121 5.96 -16.69 8.78
C ALA A 121 5.77 -16.68 10.31
N ALA A 122 6.82 -16.43 11.09
CA ALA A 122 6.77 -16.39 12.55
C ALA A 122 7.61 -15.24 13.14
N GLY A 123 7.36 -14.93 14.42
CA GLY A 123 8.10 -13.92 15.17
C GLY A 123 7.70 -12.49 14.81
N VAL A 124 8.65 -11.55 14.96
CA VAL A 124 8.38 -10.11 14.82
C VAL A 124 8.11 -9.65 13.39
N THR A 125 8.45 -10.49 12.42
CA THR A 125 8.20 -10.26 10.98
C THR A 125 6.96 -11.00 10.49
N ALA A 126 6.25 -11.72 11.38
CA ALA A 126 4.99 -12.34 11.06
C ALA A 126 3.98 -11.33 10.54
N TRP A 127 3.21 -11.73 9.53
CA TRP A 127 2.08 -10.96 9.08
C TRP A 127 1.14 -10.68 10.26
N ARG A 128 0.76 -9.40 10.41
CA ARG A 128 -0.10 -8.93 11.47
C ARG A 128 -1.54 -8.82 10.96
N SER A 129 -2.37 -9.81 11.28
CA SER A 129 -3.79 -9.83 10.89
C SER A 129 -4.74 -9.26 11.96
N ASP A 130 -4.24 -8.85 13.13
CA ASP A 130 -5.03 -8.31 14.22
C ASP A 130 -5.11 -6.76 14.20
N GLY A 131 -6.13 -6.22 14.85
CA GLY A 131 -6.36 -4.77 14.91
C GLY A 131 -6.81 -4.20 13.56
N ASN A 132 -6.08 -3.18 13.07
CA ASN A 132 -6.28 -2.60 11.73
C ASN A 132 -4.99 -2.78 10.89
N PRO A 133 -4.85 -3.93 10.20
CA PRO A 133 -3.69 -4.20 9.35
C PRO A 133 -3.51 -3.22 8.20
N PHE A 134 -4.58 -2.61 7.70
CA PHE A 134 -4.47 -1.59 6.67
C PHE A 134 -3.76 -0.33 7.20
N LEU A 135 -4.15 0.15 8.39
CA LEU A 135 -3.46 1.24 9.05
C LEU A 135 -1.98 0.91 9.31
N TYR A 136 -1.68 -0.30 9.81
CA TYR A 136 -0.31 -0.75 10.02
C TYR A 136 0.54 -0.68 8.73
N VAL A 137 0.01 -1.14 7.60
CA VAL A 137 0.69 -1.03 6.29
C VAL A 137 0.89 0.44 5.93
N THR A 138 -0.14 1.27 6.03
CA THR A 138 -0.07 2.70 5.70
C THR A 138 0.96 3.45 6.55
N GLU A 139 0.99 3.22 7.85
CA GLU A 139 1.95 3.84 8.78
C GLU A 139 3.39 3.45 8.42
N ASN A 140 3.66 2.17 8.13
CA ASN A 140 4.98 1.73 7.71
C ASN A 140 5.43 2.40 6.39
N VAL A 141 4.51 2.57 5.44
CA VAL A 141 4.82 3.23 4.17
C VAL A 141 5.10 4.72 4.37
N ILE A 142 4.30 5.41 5.20
CA ILE A 142 4.53 6.81 5.58
C ILE A 142 5.90 6.96 6.23
N ASP A 143 6.22 6.09 7.19
CA ASP A 143 7.51 6.10 7.89
C ASP A 143 8.68 5.86 6.94
N ASP A 144 8.57 4.90 6.03
CA ASP A 144 9.61 4.61 5.04
C ASP A 144 9.84 5.79 4.08
N ILE A 145 8.76 6.42 3.58
CA ILE A 145 8.83 7.64 2.75
C ILE A 145 9.50 8.80 3.51
N ASN A 146 9.10 9.01 4.77
CA ASN A 146 9.63 10.09 5.59
C ASN A 146 11.09 9.84 5.98
N ARG A 147 11.49 8.60 6.22
CA ARG A 147 12.88 8.23 6.53
C ARG A 147 13.84 8.59 5.40
N VAL A 148 13.39 8.48 4.15
CA VAL A 148 14.15 8.93 2.96
C VAL A 148 13.85 10.37 2.56
N ARG A 149 13.14 11.13 3.40
CA ARG A 149 12.79 12.54 3.19
C ARG A 149 12.07 12.79 1.86
N GLY A 150 11.20 11.86 1.46
CA GLY A 150 10.47 11.94 0.19
C GLY A 150 11.34 11.72 -1.05
N ALA A 151 12.56 11.19 -0.92
CA ALA A 151 13.39 10.84 -2.06
C ALA A 151 12.71 9.73 -2.90
N ARG A 152 12.72 9.91 -4.22
CA ARG A 152 12.21 8.96 -5.21
C ARG A 152 13.34 8.09 -5.75
N ALA A 153 13.01 6.85 -6.13
CA ALA A 153 13.94 5.99 -6.83
C ALA A 153 14.29 6.59 -8.22
N SER A 154 15.51 6.33 -8.68
CA SER A 154 16.07 6.80 -9.95
C SER A 154 16.04 5.74 -11.03
#